data_AF-A0A350LYC6-F1
#
_entry.id   AF-A0A350LYC6-F1
#
_cell.length_a   1.000
_cell.length_b   1.000
_cell.length_c   1.000
_cell.angle_alpha   90.00
_cell.angle_beta   90.00
_cell.angle_gamma   90.00
#
_symmetry.space_group_name_H-M   'P 1'
#
loop_
_entity.id
_entity.type
_entity.pdbx_description
1 polymer ?
#
loop_
_entity_poly.entity_id
_entity_poly.type
_entity_poly.pdbx_seq_one_letter_code
_entity_poly.pdbx_strand_id
1 'polypeptide(L)'
;MEYHPTIQTTIFISLFLVVYLVVLLKNTIKNAIDLYDFLLLSSVAIIPSIFVLFPKFSEFLARLFGVAFPFVVLFSLLLLIIFVYLYRLVVKINNLNNKNILLIQELALLSKKILEKKNNE
;
A
#
# COMPACT_ATOMS: atom_id res chain seq x y z
N MET A 1 -23.25 -23.29 -9.80
CA MET A 1 -23.99 -22.09 -10.24
C MET A 1 -22.96 -21.15 -10.82
N GLU A 2 -23.00 -20.88 -12.12
CA GLU A 2 -22.09 -19.91 -12.74
C GLU A 2 -22.42 -18.51 -12.17
N TYR A 3 -21.48 -17.90 -11.45
CA TYR A 3 -21.64 -16.56 -10.93
C TYR A 3 -21.34 -15.56 -12.05
N HIS A 4 -22.40 -14.99 -12.63
CA HIS A 4 -22.30 -13.90 -13.60
C HIS A 4 -22.51 -12.57 -12.87
N PRO A 5 -21.49 -11.69 -12.82
CA PRO A 5 -21.66 -10.37 -12.21
C PRO A 5 -22.71 -9.57 -12.99
N THR A 6 -23.64 -8.95 -12.26
CA THR A 6 -24.63 -8.05 -12.86
C THR A 6 -23.94 -6.89 -13.56
N ILE A 7 -24.40 -6.49 -14.74
CA ILE A 7 -23.85 -5.35 -15.50
C ILE A 7 -23.66 -4.09 -14.62
N GLN A 8 -24.59 -3.87 -13.69
CA GLN A 8 -24.52 -2.76 -12.71
C GLN A 8 -23.29 -2.84 -11.81
N THR A 9 -22.95 -4.03 -11.29
CA THR A 9 -21.78 -4.20 -10.41
C THR A 9 -20.47 -4.10 -11.19
N THR A 10 -20.43 -4.63 -12.41
CA THR A 10 -19.29 -4.50 -13.32
C THR A 10 -19.00 -3.03 -13.62
N ILE A 11 -20.01 -2.24 -13.97
CA ILE A 11 -19.86 -0.81 -14.26
C ILE A 11 -19.37 -0.06 -13.02
N PHE A 12 -19.96 -0.30 -11.86
CA PHE A 12 -19.60 0.37 -10.62
C PHE A 12 -18.15 0.07 -10.21
N ILE A 13 -17.75 -1.21 -10.26
CA ILE A 13 -16.39 -1.65 -9.91
C ILE A 13 -15.38 -1.10 -10.91
N SER A 14 -15.69 -1.11 -12.20
CA SER A 14 -14.82 -0.55 -13.24
C SER A 14 -14.63 0.96 -13.05
N LEU A 15 -15.71 1.70 -12.77
CA LEU A 15 -15.64 3.14 -12.51
C LEU A 15 -14.80 3.41 -11.26
N PHE A 16 -15.03 2.67 -10.18
CA PHE A 16 -14.26 2.77 -8.95
C PHE A 16 -12.77 2.51 -9.19
N LEU A 17 -12.42 1.44 -9.91
CA LEU A 17 -11.03 1.11 -10.25
C LEU A 17 -10.35 2.25 -11.01
N VAL A 18 -11.00 2.78 -12.05
CA VAL A 18 -10.42 3.86 -12.87
C VAL A 18 -10.21 5.12 -12.02
N VAL A 19 -11.22 5.55 -11.26
CA VAL A 19 -11.13 6.73 -10.40
C VAL A 19 -10.03 6.55 -9.35
N TYR A 20 -9.98 5.39 -8.70
CA TYR A 20 -8.98 5.09 -7.68
C TYR A 20 -7.55 5.13 -8.23
N LEU A 21 -7.31 4.49 -9.38
CA LEU A 21 -5.99 4.49 -10.02
C LEU A 21 -5.58 5.89 -10.48
N VAL A 22 -6.51 6.70 -10.99
CA VAL A 22 -6.23 8.10 -11.36
C VAL A 22 -5.83 8.94 -10.14
N VAL A 23 -6.52 8.77 -9.01
CA VAL A 23 -6.19 9.47 -7.76
C VAL A 23 -4.81 9.06 -7.26
N LEU A 24 -4.51 7.75 -7.23
CA LEU A 24 -3.20 7.24 -6.83
C LEU A 24 -2.08 7.72 -7.76
N LEU A 25 -2.31 7.71 -9.07
CA LEU A 25 -1.34 8.18 -10.06
C LEU A 25 -1.06 9.68 -9.86
N LYS A 26 -2.10 10.50 -9.65
CA LYS A 26 -1.96 11.92 -9.36
C LYS A 26 -1.15 12.18 -8.10
N ASN A 27 -1.34 11.38 -7.05
CA ASN A 27 -0.58 11.51 -5.80
C ASN A 27 0.87 11.05 -5.95
N THR A 28 1.12 10.07 -6.81
CA THR A 28 2.47 9.59 -7.14
C THR A 28 3.24 10.62 -7.95
N ILE A 29 2.62 11.24 -8.96
CA ILE A 29 3.20 12.33 -9.76
C ILE A 29 3.55 13.54 -8.89
N LYS A 30 2.78 13.78 -7.82
CA LYS A 30 3.06 14.83 -6.83
C LYS A 30 4.15 14.47 -5.82
N ASN A 31 4.86 13.35 -5.99
CA ASN A 31 5.85 12.79 -5.06
C ASN A 31 5.33 12.60 -3.62
N ALA A 32 4.01 12.56 -3.42
CA ALA A 32 3.42 12.30 -2.11
C ALA A 32 3.45 10.81 -1.76
N ILE A 33 3.56 9.95 -2.78
CA ILE A 33 3.57 8.49 -2.68
C ILE A 33 4.75 7.96 -3.51
N ASP A 34 5.57 7.09 -2.93
CA ASP A 34 6.63 6.37 -3.67
C ASP A 34 6.01 5.40 -4.68
N LEU A 35 6.69 5.14 -5.80
CA LEU A 35 6.23 4.19 -6.83
C LEU A 35 5.89 2.81 -6.26
N TYR A 36 6.64 2.34 -5.26
CA TYR A 36 6.36 1.09 -4.58
C TYR A 36 5.06 1.11 -3.77
N ASP A 37 4.78 2.22 -3.10
CA ASP A 37 3.55 2.39 -2.32
C ASP A 37 2.35 2.51 -3.28
N PHE A 38 2.53 3.16 -4.44
CA PHE A 38 1.57 3.18 -5.54
C PHE A 38 1.26 1.77 -6.06
N LEU A 39 2.28 0.97 -6.36
CA LEU A 39 2.11 -0.40 -6.86
C LEU A 39 1.39 -1.28 -5.84
N LEU A 40 1.76 -1.16 -4.56
CA LEU A 40 1.14 -1.91 -3.49
C LEU A 40 -0.33 -1.51 -3.31
N LEU A 41 -0.63 -0.21 -3.21
CA LEU A 41 -2.01 0.28 -3.10
C LEU A 41 -2.85 -0.05 -4.34
N SER A 42 -2.27 0.03 -5.54
CA SER A 42 -2.93 -0.35 -6.78
C SER A 42 -3.27 -1.84 -6.79
N SER A 43 -2.39 -2.71 -6.26
CA SER A 43 -2.66 -4.15 -6.17
C SER A 43 -3.91 -4.47 -5.33
N VAL A 44 -4.17 -3.69 -4.28
CA VAL A 44 -5.36 -3.84 -3.42
C VAL A 44 -6.65 -3.54 -4.19
N ALA A 45 -6.63 -2.68 -5.20
CA ALA A 45 -7.79 -2.39 -6.04
C ALA A 45 -7.88 -3.31 -7.27
N ILE A 46 -6.74 -3.60 -7.90
CA ILE A 46 -6.67 -4.38 -9.15
C ILE A 46 -7.02 -5.84 -8.90
N ILE A 47 -6.48 -6.46 -7.85
CA ILE A 47 -6.65 -7.90 -7.60
C ILE A 47 -8.13 -8.26 -7.37
N PRO A 48 -8.89 -7.57 -6.49
CA PRO A 48 -10.33 -7.83 -6.35
C PRO A 48 -11.10 -7.56 -7.62
N SER A 49 -10.73 -6.51 -8.36
CA SER A 49 -11.40 -6.17 -9.62
C SER A 49 -11.21 -7.25 -10.68
N ILE A 50 -10.02 -7.85 -10.79
CA ILE A 50 -9.78 -8.99 -11.68
C ILE A 50 -10.67 -10.18 -11.29
N PHE A 51 -10.82 -10.46 -10.00
CA PHE A 51 -11.68 -11.55 -9.52
C PHE A 51 -13.15 -11.33 -9.90
N VAL A 52 -13.63 -10.08 -9.91
CA VAL A 52 -15.02 -9.77 -10.30
C VAL A 52 -15.19 -9.69 -11.82
N LEU A 53 -14.25 -9.08 -12.54
CA LEU A 53 -14.33 -8.91 -14.00
C LEU A 53 -14.09 -10.22 -14.76
N PHE A 54 -13.30 -11.13 -14.19
CA PHE A 54 -12.94 -12.41 -14.80
C PHE A 54 -13.33 -13.59 -13.89
N PRO A 55 -14.64 -13.89 -13.74
CA PRO A 55 -15.11 -14.93 -12.83
C PRO A 55 -14.53 -16.32 -13.16
N LYS A 56 -14.35 -16.64 -14.46
CA LYS A 56 -13.71 -17.89 -14.92
C LYS A 56 -12.27 -18.04 -14.43
N PHE A 57 -11.53 -16.93 -14.36
CA PHE A 57 -10.17 -16.93 -13.81
C PHE A 57 -10.18 -17.16 -12.30
N SER A 58 -11.13 -16.56 -11.59
CA SER A 58 -11.32 -16.79 -10.16
C SER A 58 -11.66 -18.26 -9.84
N GLU A 59 -12.52 -18.88 -10.66
CA GLU A 59 -12.88 -20.30 -10.50
C GLU A 59 -11.69 -21.22 -10.81
N PHE A 60 -10.89 -20.89 -11.83
CA PHE A 60 -9.66 -21.63 -12.14
C PHE A 60 -8.69 -21.60 -10.95
N LEU A 61 -8.46 -20.43 -10.36
CA LEU A 61 -7.63 -20.28 -9.16
C LEU A 61 -8.20 -21.08 -7.98
N ALA A 62 -9.50 -21.01 -7.73
CA ALA A 62 -10.13 -21.77 -6.66
C ALA A 62 -9.92 -23.28 -6.82
N ARG A 63 -10.06 -23.80 -8.04
CA ARG A 63 -9.80 -25.22 -8.35
C ARG A 63 -8.32 -25.57 -8.19
N LEU A 64 -7.41 -24.71 -8.64
CA LEU A 64 -5.97 -24.90 -8.51
C LEU A 64 -5.54 -25.03 -7.04
N PHE A 65 -6.10 -24.17 -6.17
CA PHE A 65 -5.82 -24.18 -4.74
C PHE A 65 -6.69 -25.19 -3.96
N GLY A 66 -7.60 -25.91 -4.62
CA GLY A 66 -8.48 -26.89 -3.97
C GLY A 66 -9.51 -26.29 -3.01
N VAL A 67 -9.89 -25.02 -3.20
CA VAL A 67 -10.78 -24.29 -2.30
C VAL A 67 -12.19 -24.20 -2.87
N ALA A 68 -13.20 -24.39 -2.01
CA ALA A 68 -14.61 -24.36 -2.40
C ALA A 68 -15.07 -22.99 -2.92
N PHE A 69 -14.48 -21.90 -2.43
CA PHE A 69 -14.86 -20.53 -2.78
C PHE A 69 -13.64 -19.72 -3.25
N PRO A 70 -13.70 -19.08 -4.44
CA PRO A 70 -12.63 -18.20 -4.95
C PRO A 70 -12.27 -17.05 -3.99
N PHE A 71 -13.23 -16.59 -3.19
CA PHE A 71 -13.03 -15.51 -2.22
C PHE A 71 -11.97 -15.81 -1.16
N VAL A 72 -11.76 -17.09 -0.82
CA VAL A 72 -10.72 -17.48 0.14
C VAL A 72 -9.33 -17.18 -0.42
N VAL A 73 -9.10 -17.53 -1.70
CA VAL A 73 -7.84 -17.24 -2.39
C VAL A 73 -7.61 -15.73 -2.48
N LEU A 74 -8.65 -14.97 -2.84
CA LEU A 74 -8.59 -13.51 -2.88
C LEU A 74 -8.21 -12.92 -1.52
N PHE A 75 -8.88 -13.37 -0.45
CA PHE A 75 -8.60 -12.89 0.90
C PHE A 75 -7.17 -13.21 1.34
N SER A 76 -6.69 -14.43 1.09
CA SER A 76 -5.31 -14.82 1.40
C SER A 76 -4.28 -13.94 0.66
N LEU A 77 -4.50 -13.64 -0.63
CA LEU A 77 -3.63 -12.76 -1.39
C LEU A 77 -3.62 -11.33 -0.84
N LEU A 78 -4.81 -10.78 -0.54
CA LEU A 78 -4.93 -9.45 0.05
C LEU A 78 -4.27 -9.39 1.43
N LEU A 79 -4.40 -10.44 2.24
CA LEU A 79 -3.77 -10.53 3.54
C LEU A 79 -2.24 -10.46 3.42
N LEU A 80 -1.65 -11.21 2.49
CA LEU A 80 -0.19 -11.15 2.24
C LEU A 80 0.25 -9.74 1.82
N ILE A 81 -0.51 -9.07 0.96
CA ILE A 81 -0.22 -7.70 0.53
C ILE A 81 -0.24 -6.73 1.72
N ILE A 82 -1.22 -6.86 2.62
CA ILE A 82 -1.32 -6.06 3.83
C ILE A 82 -0.12 -6.32 4.75
N PHE A 83 0.30 -7.58 4.92
CA PHE A 83 1.49 -7.91 5.70
C PHE A 83 2.75 -7.25 5.14
N VAL A 84 2.96 -7.31 3.82
CA VAL A 84 4.08 -6.64 3.17
C VAL A 84 4.03 -5.13 3.38
N TYR A 85 2.84 -4.53 3.28
CA TYR A 85 2.65 -3.10 3.54
C TYR A 85 3.02 -2.71 4.97
N LEU A 86 2.48 -3.45 5.96
CA LEU A 86 2.76 -3.22 7.37
C LEU A 86 4.24 -3.36 7.69
N TYR A 87 4.89 -4.40 7.18
CA TYR A 87 6.33 -4.59 7.35
C TYR A 87 7.14 -3.41 6.81
N ARG A 88 6.83 -2.94 5.59
CA ARG A 88 7.51 -1.76 5.02
C ARG A 88 7.26 -0.50 5.84
N LEU A 89 6.05 -0.31 6.34
CA LEU A 89 5.69 0.83 7.18
C LEU A 89 6.48 0.81 8.49
N VAL A 90 6.61 -0.36 9.14
CA VAL A 90 7.44 -0.54 10.34
C VAL A 90 8.90 -0.18 10.06
N VAL A 91 9.48 -0.67 8.96
CA VAL A 91 10.86 -0.35 8.57
C VAL A 91 11.05 1.14 8.32
N LYS A 92 10.13 1.78 7.60
CA LYS A 92 10.18 3.22 7.29
C LYS A 92 10.09 4.07 8.56
N ILE A 93 9.19 3.71 9.48
CA ILE A 93 9.04 4.37 10.79
C ILE A 93 10.31 4.21 11.61
N ASN A 94 10.85 3.00 11.71
CA ASN A 94 12.06 2.76 12.49
C ASN A 94 13.27 3.54 11.98
N ASN A 95 13.45 3.59 10.65
CA ASN A 95 14.50 4.38 10.03
C ASN A 95 14.31 5.89 10.27
N LEU A 96 13.06 6.37 10.21
CA LEU A 96 12.74 7.77 10.48
C LEU A 96 13.00 8.13 11.95
N ASN A 97 12.64 7.24 12.86
CA ASN A 97 12.90 7.40 14.30
C ASN A 97 14.40 7.49 14.60
N ASN A 98 15.22 6.61 14.02
CA ASN A 98 16.67 6.64 14.20
C ASN A 98 17.29 7.95 13.69
N LYS A 99 16.85 8.43 12.52
CA LYS A 99 17.31 9.72 11.98
C LYS A 99 16.91 10.89 12.89
N ASN A 100 15.69 10.86 13.43
CA ASN A 100 15.22 11.91 14.33
C ASN A 100 16.04 11.96 15.63
N ILE A 101 16.36 10.80 16.20
CA ILE A 101 17.22 10.70 17.38
C ILE A 101 18.61 11.31 17.10
N LEU A 102 19.22 10.98 15.96
CA LEU A 102 20.53 11.53 15.57
C LEU A 102 20.47 13.05 15.40
N LEU A 103 19.45 13.58 14.71
CA LEU A 103 19.27 15.02 14.53
C LEU A 103 19.12 15.77 15.86
N ILE A 104 18.39 15.19 16.81
CA ILE A 104 18.23 15.78 18.15
C ILE A 104 19.57 15.84 18.89
N GLN A 105 20.41 14.80 18.77
CA GLN A 105 21.74 14.77 19.38
C GLN A 105 22.66 15.81 18.75
N GLU A 106 22.67 15.93 17.42
CA GLU A 106 23.45 16.94 16.70
C GLU A 106 23.04 18.36 17.09
N LEU A 107 21.72 18.62 17.21
CA LEU A 107 21.20 19.90 17.69
C LEU A 107 21.62 20.20 19.12
N ALA A 108 21.58 19.21 20.02
CA ALA A 108 22.00 19.37 21.41
C ALA A 108 23.50 19.72 21.51
N LEU A 109 24.35 19.02 20.75
CA LEU A 109 25.79 19.29 20.69
C LEU A 109 26.09 20.68 20.10
N LEU A 110 25.37 21.07 19.05
CA LEU A 110 25.53 22.38 18.42
C LEU A 110 25.11 23.50 19.37
N SER A 111 23.97 23.35 20.04
CA SER A 111 23.47 24.30 21.05
C SER A 111 24.48 24.48 22.19
N LYS A 112 25.07 23.38 22.67
CA LYS A 112 26.13 23.42 23.69
C LYS A 112 27.35 24.22 23.22
N LYS A 113 27.85 23.97 22.00
CA LYS A 113 29.01 24.70 21.44
C LYS A 113 28.74 26.20 21.31
N ILE A 114 27.52 26.59 20.92
CA ILE A 114 27.15 28.01 20.81
C ILE A 114 27.15 28.68 22.19
N LEU A 115 26.61 28.01 23.21
CA LEU A 115 26.61 28.51 24.60
C LEU A 115 28.03 28.65 25.15
N GLU A 116 28.90 27.65 24.94
CA GLU A 116 30.30 27.71 25.34
C GLU A 116 31.04 28.87 24.65
N LYS A 117 30.81 29.07 23.35
CA LYS A 117 31.42 30.20 22.63
C LYS A 117 30.96 31.55 23.18
N LYS A 118 29.66 31.70 23.48
CA LYS A 118 29.09 32.94 24.04
C LYS A 118 29.62 33.26 25.44
N ASN A 119 29.92 32.25 26.25
CA ASN A 119 30.47 32.44 27.60
C ASN A 119 31.97 32.78 27.61
N ASN A 120 32.67 32.59 26.48
CA ASN A 120 34.09 32.86 26.32
C ASN A 120 34.38 34.20 25.60
N GLU A 121 33.33 34.94 25.23
CA GLU A 121 33.36 36.32 24.71
C GLU A 121 32.92 37.30 25.82
#